data_AF-A0A8T5N2T2-F1
#
_entry.id   AF-A0A8T5N2T2-F1
#
_cell.length_a   1.000
_cell.length_b   1.000
_cell.length_c   1.000
_cell.angle_alpha   90.00
_cell.angle_beta   90.00
_cell.angle_gamma   90.00
#
_symmetry.space_group_name_H-M   'P 1'
#
loop_
_entity.id
_entity.type
_entity.pdbx_description
1 polymer ?
#
loop_
_entity_poly.entity_id
_entity_poly.type
_entity_poly.pdbx_seq_one_letter_code
_entity_poly.pdbx_strand_id
1 'polypeptide(L)'
;MKNINNKAKLKITDKNLAVELMKHIQYPCEVEVNGKIENIRTFYLNEARRVLPSLNNSYQKTALQLLVNHYIEIDKIRYDILRTLKGAVSMK
;
A
#
# COMPACT_ATOMS: atom_id res chain seq x y z
N MET A 1 13.69 37.00 -18.03
CA MET A 1 12.84 36.29 -17.06
C MET A 1 11.83 35.45 -17.84
N LYS A 2 11.96 34.12 -17.84
CA LYS A 2 10.96 33.22 -18.46
C LYS A 2 10.04 32.68 -17.37
N ASN A 3 8.78 33.08 -17.46
CA ASN A 3 7.70 32.62 -16.61
C ASN A 3 7.34 31.18 -17.04
N ILE A 4 7.69 30.18 -16.24
CA ILE A 4 7.39 28.76 -16.51
C ILE A 4 6.44 28.23 -15.43
N ASN A 5 5.22 28.75 -15.44
CA ASN A 5 4.07 28.10 -14.83
C ASN A 5 3.65 26.87 -15.66
N ASN A 6 4.55 25.89 -15.79
CA ASN A 6 4.17 24.56 -16.25
C ASN A 6 3.83 23.73 -15.01
N LYS A 7 2.58 23.83 -14.55
CA LYS A 7 1.98 22.78 -13.74
C LYS A 7 1.94 21.54 -14.61
N ALA A 8 3.02 20.76 -14.59
CA ALA A 8 3.08 19.42 -15.14
C ALA A 8 2.01 18.61 -14.41
N LYS A 9 0.82 18.57 -15.01
CA LYS A 9 -0.25 17.66 -14.65
C LYS A 9 0.35 16.29 -14.92
N LEU A 10 0.95 15.67 -13.89
CA LEU A 10 1.51 14.33 -13.92
C LEU A 10 0.38 13.38 -14.33
N LYS A 11 0.21 13.21 -15.65
CA LYS A 11 -0.41 12.04 -16.24
C LYS A 11 0.55 10.91 -15.91
N ILE A 12 0.39 10.35 -14.71
CA ILE A 12 0.92 9.03 -14.40
C ILE A 12 0.26 8.12 -15.44
N THR A 13 0.98 7.85 -16.52
CA THR A 13 0.57 6.87 -17.52
C THR A 13 0.44 5.53 -16.79
N ASP A 14 -0.57 4.73 -17.14
CA ASP A 14 -0.94 3.49 -16.43
C ASP A 14 0.25 2.53 -16.14
N LYS A 15 1.35 2.64 -16.89
CA LYS A 15 2.61 1.91 -16.67
C LYS A 15 3.35 2.28 -15.38
N ASN A 16 3.24 3.52 -14.90
CA ASN A 16 3.94 3.95 -13.69
C ASN A 16 3.12 3.72 -12.42
N LEU A 17 1.81 3.50 -12.53
CA LEU A 17 0.93 3.35 -11.38
C LEU A 17 1.30 2.13 -10.52
N ALA A 18 1.53 0.97 -11.14
CA ALA A 18 1.91 -0.23 -10.40
C ALA A 18 3.25 -0.06 -9.66
N VAL A 19 4.21 0.62 -10.29
CA VAL A 19 5.54 0.87 -9.70
C VAL A 19 5.43 1.83 -8.51
N GLU A 20 4.67 2.91 -8.66
CA GLU A 20 4.45 3.86 -7.56
C GLU A 20 3.70 3.20 -6.39
N LEU A 21 2.68 2.38 -6.67
CA LEU A 21 2.00 1.61 -5.63
C LEU A 21 2.94 0.64 -4.91
N MET A 22 3.80 -0.07 -5.64
CA MET A 22 4.79 -0.96 -5.03
C MET A 22 5.73 -0.21 -4.09
N LYS A 23 6.25 0.95 -4.51
CA LYS A 23 7.11 1.80 -3.67
C LYS A 23 6.41 2.21 -2.38
N HIS A 24 5.18 2.71 -2.48
CA HIS A 24 4.43 3.18 -1.32
C HIS A 24 3.93 2.05 -0.40
N ILE A 25 3.80 0.83 -0.90
CA ILE A 25 3.51 -0.34 -0.05
C ILE A 25 4.76 -0.76 0.73
N GLN A 26 5.92 -0.82 0.08
CA GLN A 26 7.18 -1.20 0.70
C GLN A 26 7.65 -0.14 1.71
N TYR A 27 7.60 1.12 1.31
CA TYR A 27 8.01 2.29 2.08
C TYR A 27 6.81 3.23 2.24
N PRO A 28 5.88 2.90 3.15
CA PRO A 28 4.68 3.71 3.33
C PRO A 28 5.01 5.06 3.93
N CYS A 29 4.25 6.04 3.49
CA CYS A 29 4.22 7.34 4.13
C CYS A 29 3.44 7.25 5.45
N GLU A 30 3.68 8.23 6.29
CA GLU A 30 2.91 8.49 7.49
C GLU A 30 2.17 9.81 7.31
N VAL A 31 0.94 9.88 7.80
CA VAL A 31 0.13 11.11 7.77
C VAL A 31 -0.47 11.36 9.13
N GLU A 32 -0.70 12.62 9.46
CA GLU A 32 -1.36 12.99 10.70
C GLU A 32 -2.88 12.96 10.51
N VAL A 33 -3.57 12.16 11.33
CA VAL A 33 -5.04 12.07 11.38
C VAL A 33 -5.47 12.30 12.83
N ASN A 34 -6.24 13.38 13.07
CA ASN A 34 -6.74 13.72 14.41
C ASN A 34 -5.64 13.77 15.49
N GLY A 35 -4.47 14.33 15.18
CA GLY A 35 -3.33 14.45 16.11
C GLY A 35 -2.53 13.16 16.31
N LYS A 36 -2.79 12.11 15.53
CA LYS A 36 -2.04 10.85 15.56
C LYS A 36 -1.34 10.63 14.24
N ILE A 37 -0.08 10.22 14.29
CA ILE A 37 0.67 9.78 13.12
C ILE A 37 0.21 8.36 12.76
N GLU A 38 -0.40 8.21 11.59
CA GLU A 38 -0.90 6.93 11.09
C GLU A 38 -0.12 6.48 9.84
N ASN A 39 0.22 5.19 9.82
CA ASN A 39 0.85 4.55 8.67
C ASN A 39 -0.21 4.24 7.60
N ILE A 40 -0.08 4.82 6.41
CA ILE A 40 -1.08 4.67 5.35
C ILE A 40 -0.80 3.51 4.37
N ARG A 41 -0.01 2.51 4.76
CA ARG A 41 0.21 1.30 3.92
C ARG A 41 -1.11 0.65 3.52
N THR A 42 -2.08 0.58 4.43
CA THR A 42 -3.40 -0.03 4.18
C THR A 42 -4.14 0.67 3.04
N PHE A 43 -4.02 2.01 2.95
CA PHE A 43 -4.57 2.76 1.83
C PHE A 43 -3.97 2.31 0.50
N TYR A 44 -2.64 2.21 0.40
CA TYR A 44 -1.97 1.77 -0.82
C TYR A 44 -2.25 0.31 -1.16
N LEU A 45 -2.40 -0.58 -0.17
CA LEU A 45 -2.82 -1.97 -0.39
C LEU A 45 -4.24 -2.06 -0.97
N ASN A 46 -5.16 -1.22 -0.51
CA ASN A 46 -6.52 -1.15 -1.04
C ASN A 46 -6.53 -0.60 -2.47
N GLU A 47 -5.77 0.46 -2.74
CA GLU A 47 -5.64 1.00 -4.10
C GLU A 47 -4.99 -0.02 -5.05
N ALA A 48 -3.95 -0.74 -4.61
CA ALA A 48 -3.35 -1.82 -5.40
C ALA A 48 -4.36 -2.91 -5.77
N ARG A 49 -5.16 -3.38 -4.81
CA ARG A 49 -6.25 -4.33 -5.07
C ARG A 49 -7.26 -3.80 -6.09
N ARG A 50 -7.61 -2.51 -6.00
CA ARG A 50 -8.57 -1.86 -6.89
C ARG A 50 -8.05 -1.80 -8.33
N VAL A 51 -6.77 -1.52 -8.54
CA VAL A 51 -6.19 -1.31 -9.89
C VAL A 51 -5.63 -2.58 -10.53
N LEU A 52 -5.32 -3.61 -9.73
CA LEU A 52 -4.77 -4.88 -10.22
C LEU A 52 -5.55 -5.49 -11.42
N PRO A 53 -6.90 -5.47 -11.45
CA PRO A 53 -7.66 -5.98 -12.59
C PRO A 53 -7.42 -5.20 -13.89
N SER A 54 -7.21 -3.88 -13.81
CA SER A 54 -7.05 -2.99 -14.96
C SER A 54 -5.61 -2.85 -15.46
N LEU A 55 -4.63 -3.49 -14.81
CA LEU A 55 -3.24 -3.48 -15.27
C LEU A 55 -3.06 -4.35 -16.51
N ASN A 56 -2.62 -3.72 -17.61
CA ASN A 56 -2.34 -4.40 -18.88
C ASN A 56 -0.96 -5.08 -18.93
N ASN A 57 0.00 -4.60 -18.13
CA ASN A 57 1.34 -5.19 -18.08
C ASN A 57 1.33 -6.40 -17.13
N SER A 58 1.46 -7.61 -17.69
CA SER A 58 1.43 -8.87 -16.94
C SER A 58 2.53 -8.97 -15.88
N TYR A 59 3.75 -8.49 -16.19
CA TYR A 59 4.86 -8.48 -15.24
C TYR A 59 4.57 -7.59 -14.03
N GLN A 60 4.15 -6.35 -14.28
CA GLN A 60 3.82 -5.40 -13.21
C GLN A 60 2.61 -5.87 -12.39
N LYS A 61 1.62 -6.47 -13.04
CA LYS A 61 0.45 -7.05 -12.39
C LYS A 61 0.86 -8.17 -11.42
N THR A 62 1.69 -9.11 -11.89
CA THR A 62 2.19 -10.22 -11.05
C THR A 62 3.03 -9.70 -9.89
N ALA A 63 3.95 -8.75 -10.14
CA ALA A 63 4.78 -8.17 -9.09
C ALA A 63 3.95 -7.48 -8.00
N LEU A 64 2.99 -6.63 -8.40
CA LEU A 64 2.09 -5.95 -7.46
C LEU A 64 1.21 -6.95 -6.70
N GLN A 65 0.72 -8.00 -7.37
CA GLN A 65 -0.10 -9.04 -6.74
C GLN A 65 0.67 -9.82 -5.67
N LEU A 66 1.92 -10.20 -5.95
CA LEU A 66 2.78 -10.89 -4.99
C LEU A 66 3.05 -10.01 -3.77
N LEU A 67 3.34 -8.73 -3.99
CA LEU A 67 3.57 -7.77 -2.91
C LEU A 67 2.32 -7.60 -2.02
N VAL A 68 1.14 -7.44 -2.64
CA VAL A 68 -0.14 -7.35 -1.91
C VAL A 68 -0.37 -8.61 -1.08
N ASN A 69 -0.19 -9.80 -1.66
CA ASN A 69 -0.36 -11.07 -0.95
C ASN A 69 0.61 -11.22 0.22
N HIS A 70 1.87 -10.84 0.04
CA HIS A 70 2.88 -10.87 1.11
C HIS A 70 2.43 -10.08 2.36
N TYR A 71 1.94 -8.85 2.18
CA TYR A 71 1.49 -8.04 3.30
C TYR A 71 0.19 -8.53 3.93
N ILE A 72 -0.72 -9.10 3.14
CA ILE A 72 -1.93 -9.74 3.67
C ILE A 72 -1.57 -10.92 4.57
N GLU A 73 -0.63 -11.76 4.16
CA GLU A 73 -0.19 -12.91 4.96
C GLU A 73 0.52 -12.44 6.24
N ILE A 74 1.34 -11.39 6.18
CA ILE A 74 1.93 -10.78 7.38
C ILE A 74 0.84 -10.28 8.33
N ASP A 75 -0.19 -9.59 7.81
CA ASP A 75 -1.28 -9.07 8.63
C ASP A 75 -2.10 -10.20 9.29
N LYS A 76 -2.33 -11.31 8.59
CA LYS A 76 -2.96 -12.51 9.16
C LYS A 76 -2.12 -13.11 10.27
N ILE A 77 -0.82 -13.32 10.03
CA ILE A 77 0.11 -13.87 11.03
C ILE A 77 0.11 -12.97 12.27
N ARG A 78 0.23 -11.66 12.08
CA ARG A 78 0.18 -10.68 13.18
C ARG A 78 -1.13 -10.78 13.95
N TYR A 79 -2.26 -10.87 13.26
CA TYR A 79 -3.56 -11.02 13.90
C TYR A 79 -3.64 -12.31 14.74
N ASP A 80 -3.21 -13.45 14.19
CA ASP A 80 -3.25 -14.72 14.90
C ASP A 80 -2.34 -14.76 16.13
N ILE A 81 -1.15 -14.14 16.05
CA ILE A 81 -0.26 -13.97 17.20
C ILE A 81 -0.97 -13.13 18.28
N LEU A 82 -1.51 -11.96 17.91
CA LEU A 82 -2.18 -11.07 18.87
C LEU A 82 -3.40 -11.73 19.52
N ARG A 83 -4.19 -12.48 18.75
CA ARG A 83 -5.33 -13.26 19.25
C ARG A 83 -4.89 -14.32 20.26
N THR A 84 -3.84 -15.07 19.93
CA THR A 84 -3.29 -16.12 20.81
C THR A 84 -2.76 -15.53 22.12
N LEU A 85 -2.02 -14.42 22.04
CA LEU A 85 -1.49 -13.73 23.23
C LEU A 85 -2.61 -13.17 24.11
N LYS A 86 -3.65 -12.55 23.54
CA LYS A 86 -4.81 -12.07 24.31
C LYS A 86 -5.57 -13.22 24.99
N GLY A 87 -5.76 -14.34 24.31
CA GLY A 87 -6.35 -15.54 24.88
C GLY A 87 -5.55 -16.10 26.06
N ALA A 88 -4.22 -16.12 25.94
CA ALA A 88 -3.32 -16.58 27.00
C ALA A 88 -3.28 -15.65 28.23
N VAL A 89 -3.47 -14.34 28.04
CA VAL A 89 -3.52 -13.36 29.14
C VAL A 89 -4.85 -13.43 29.88
N SER A 90 -5.95 -13.80 29.22
CA SER A 90 -7.29 -13.86 29.83
C SER A 90 -7.56 -15.14 30.64
N MET A 91 -6.62 -16.10 30.68
CA MET A 91 -6.68 -17.34 31.46
C MET A 91 -5.77 -17.34 32.70
N LYS A 92 -5.18 -16.19 33.04
CA LYS A 92 -4.44 -15.96 34.30
C LYS A 92 -5.23 -15.04 35.21
#